data_AF-A0A350WSK7-F1
#
_entry.id   AF-A0A350WSK7-F1
#
_cell.length_a   1.000
_cell.length_b   1.000
_cell.length_c   1.000
_cell.angle_alpha   90.00
_cell.angle_beta   90.00
_cell.angle_gamma   90.00
#
_symmetry.space_group_name_H-M   'P 1'
#
loop_
_entity.id
_entity.type
_entity.pdbx_description
1 polymer ?
#
loop_
_entity_poly.entity_id
_entity_poly.type
_entity_poly.pdbx_seq_one_letter_code
_entity_poly.pdbx_strand_id
1 'polypeptide(L)'
;MRKRVVLVIVSVLALAGTTYFFSSGDSPAEPVEIESTPTVAPTLVSARAPEWIPIHNDKSIKQAILAAGDYLVRQQLANGELPYQVHVLNDDRSSTPSHIRLMGGTGALYTVCRVSGSMSYCDAGDMALAYYLQSALNDPQRFKGTCLYTNGSCPLGGASATIDAVYKRWQATGDVMLEDRNLLTTAVDMGYFIVSMRRANGGFYHSFDPHFAGAVDPNYVSPTFNGESLYALLQLYEMTDNQFWLEQAREVNAEMLKQPVTEDYGHSYAFAMFTRLDDWTLADQAYARQIADLIIVGQVRSLNPINSSISTATKMEALSALAQAFVLADADHAWLEREIRTFITFVQARQLPDSDCNFDVTKDVKQRYEGGIFSSCDDPSIRVDGVQHWVNGLTVFLEYQGLAGEK
;
A
#
# COMPACT_ATOMS: atom_id res chain seq x y z
N MET A 1 -27.69 49.67 23.90
CA MET A 1 -26.55 49.27 23.05
C MET A 1 -26.70 47.89 22.40
N ARG A 2 -27.51 46.95 22.92
CA ARG A 2 -27.61 45.57 22.38
C ARG A 2 -28.38 45.40 21.05
N LYS A 3 -29.28 46.31 20.67
CA LYS A 3 -30.08 46.20 19.42
C LYS A 3 -29.41 46.77 18.16
N ARG A 4 -28.45 47.70 18.29
CA ARG A 4 -27.73 48.27 17.13
C ARG A 4 -26.56 47.40 16.66
N VAL A 5 -25.96 46.62 17.56
CA VAL A 5 -24.87 45.69 17.22
C VAL A 5 -25.37 44.47 16.44
N VAL A 6 -26.57 43.97 16.75
CA VAL A 6 -27.17 42.84 16.02
C VAL A 6 -27.51 43.20 14.58
N LEU A 7 -27.98 44.43 14.32
CA LEU A 7 -28.35 44.88 12.98
C LEU A 7 -27.13 45.07 12.06
N VAL A 8 -26.00 45.54 12.60
CA VAL A 8 -24.75 45.69 11.83
C VAL A 8 -24.12 44.32 11.51
N ILE A 9 -24.18 43.36 12.44
CA ILE A 9 -23.64 42.01 12.22
C ILE A 9 -24.45 41.25 11.17
N VAL A 10 -25.79 41.39 11.16
CA VAL A 10 -26.65 40.74 10.15
C VAL A 10 -26.45 41.36 8.76
N SER A 11 -26.20 42.67 8.65
CA SER A 11 -25.92 43.32 7.36
C SER A 11 -24.54 42.97 6.79
N VAL A 12 -23.53 42.78 7.63
CA VAL A 12 -22.17 42.36 7.19
C VAL A 12 -22.17 40.89 6.75
N LEU A 13 -22.92 40.02 7.42
CA LEU A 13 -23.08 38.61 7.00
C LEU A 13 -23.89 38.46 5.71
N ALA A 14 -24.89 39.32 5.48
CA ALA A 14 -25.67 39.32 4.24
C ALA A 14 -24.88 39.84 3.03
N LEU A 15 -23.97 40.81 3.22
CA LEU A 15 -23.08 41.28 2.15
C LEU A 15 -21.90 40.33 1.87
N ALA A 16 -21.39 39.63 2.89
CA ALA A 16 -20.36 38.59 2.71
C ALA A 16 -20.92 37.32 2.06
N GLY A 17 -22.18 36.99 2.34
CA GLY A 17 -22.88 35.89 1.66
C GLY A 17 -23.10 36.16 0.17
N THR A 18 -23.45 37.38 -0.22
CA THR A 18 -23.65 37.71 -1.64
C THR A 18 -22.36 37.85 -2.43
N THR A 19 -21.24 38.26 -1.83
CA THR A 19 -19.94 38.24 -2.55
C THR A 19 -19.33 36.84 -2.67
N TYR A 20 -19.58 35.93 -1.73
CA TYR A 20 -19.13 34.54 -1.82
C TYR A 20 -19.93 33.74 -2.87
N PHE A 21 -21.25 33.95 -2.95
CA PHE A 21 -22.11 33.24 -3.91
C PHE A 21 -21.97 33.71 -5.38
N PHE A 22 -21.35 34.87 -5.64
CA PHE A 22 -21.08 35.35 -7.00
C PHE A 22 -19.61 35.23 -7.44
N SER A 23 -18.69 34.77 -6.57
CA SER A 23 -17.30 34.47 -6.95
C SER A 23 -16.97 32.98 -7.02
N SER A 24 -17.86 32.09 -6.59
CA SER A 24 -17.77 30.64 -6.82
C SER A 24 -18.53 30.26 -8.10
N GLY A 25 -18.23 30.97 -9.18
CA GLY A 25 -18.54 30.52 -10.53
C GLY A 25 -17.44 29.59 -11.03
N ASP A 26 -17.14 28.53 -10.27
CA ASP A 26 -16.44 27.40 -10.83
C ASP A 26 -17.47 26.68 -11.68
N SER A 27 -17.49 27.00 -12.97
CA SER A 27 -17.91 26.02 -13.97
C SER A 27 -17.26 24.69 -13.59
N PRO A 28 -17.99 23.56 -13.56
CA PRO A 28 -17.34 22.27 -13.44
C PRO A 28 -16.22 22.25 -14.49
N ALA A 29 -14.99 22.02 -14.04
CA ALA A 29 -13.86 21.86 -14.95
C ALA A 29 -14.32 20.87 -16.03
N GLU A 30 -14.11 21.22 -17.30
CA GLU A 30 -14.47 20.31 -18.39
C GLU A 30 -13.91 18.92 -18.07
N PRO A 31 -14.71 17.85 -18.23
CA PRO A 31 -14.23 16.50 -17.99
C PRO A 31 -12.95 16.29 -18.81
N VAL A 32 -11.85 15.99 -18.13
CA VAL A 32 -10.62 15.64 -18.83
C VAL A 32 -10.81 14.21 -19.32
N GLU A 33 -11.16 14.07 -20.59
CA GLU A 33 -11.17 12.78 -21.28
C GLU A 33 -9.76 12.20 -21.28
N ILE A 34 -9.65 10.92 -20.93
CA ILE A 34 -8.40 10.18 -20.96
C ILE A 34 -8.04 9.95 -22.44
N GLU A 35 -6.99 10.61 -22.94
CA GLU A 35 -6.46 10.33 -24.27
C GLU A 35 -5.99 8.86 -24.34
N SER A 36 -6.64 8.07 -25.19
CA SER A 36 -6.28 6.69 -25.39
C SER A 36 -5.06 6.60 -26.31
N THR A 37 -3.87 6.40 -25.76
CA THR A 37 -2.72 5.96 -26.58
C THR A 37 -2.98 4.53 -27.07
N PRO A 38 -2.87 4.26 -28.39
CA PRO A 38 -3.03 2.93 -28.93
C PRO A 38 -1.67 2.23 -28.94
N THR A 39 -1.32 1.59 -27.84
CA THR A 39 -0.24 0.59 -27.83
C THR A 39 -0.90 -0.79 -27.91
N VAL A 40 -0.37 -1.69 -28.74
CA VAL A 40 -0.93 -3.03 -28.97
C VAL A 40 -0.93 -3.82 -27.65
N ALA A 41 -2.10 -3.85 -27.00
CA ALA A 41 -2.33 -4.56 -25.75
C ALA A 41 -2.40 -6.08 -26.01
N PRO A 42 -1.61 -6.92 -25.32
CA PRO A 42 -1.69 -8.36 -25.49
C PRO A 42 -3.00 -8.92 -24.92
N THR A 43 -3.58 -9.86 -25.66
CA THR A 43 -4.87 -10.51 -25.35
C THR A 43 -4.73 -11.94 -24.82
N LEU A 44 -3.52 -12.52 -24.86
CA LEU A 44 -3.17 -13.83 -24.29
C LEU A 44 -1.98 -13.65 -23.36
N VAL A 45 -2.16 -13.99 -22.09
CA VAL A 45 -1.17 -13.79 -21.04
C VAL A 45 -1.05 -15.09 -20.23
N SER A 46 0.17 -15.60 -20.14
CA SER A 46 0.53 -16.72 -19.26
C SER A 46 1.44 -16.22 -18.15
N ALA A 47 1.22 -16.70 -16.92
CA ALA A 47 2.13 -16.40 -15.83
C ALA A 47 3.44 -17.17 -16.01
N ARG A 48 4.56 -16.54 -15.66
CA ARG A 48 5.84 -17.21 -15.43
C ARG A 48 5.77 -18.03 -14.13
N ALA A 49 6.78 -18.86 -13.91
CA ALA A 49 7.03 -19.39 -12.58
C ALA A 49 7.54 -18.26 -11.66
N PRO A 50 7.14 -18.22 -10.38
CA PRO A 50 7.63 -17.22 -9.45
C PRO A 50 9.12 -17.41 -9.17
N GLU A 51 9.84 -16.29 -9.13
CA GLU A 51 11.19 -16.23 -8.60
C GLU A 51 11.14 -15.73 -7.16
N TRP A 52 11.96 -16.32 -6.30
CA TRP A 52 11.97 -16.02 -4.87
C TRP A 52 13.34 -15.56 -4.41
N ILE A 53 13.33 -14.52 -3.58
CA ILE A 53 14.49 -14.20 -2.74
C ILE A 53 14.43 -15.09 -1.49
N PRO A 54 15.52 -15.78 -1.13
CA PRO A 54 15.57 -16.58 0.10
C PRO A 54 15.29 -15.74 1.34
N ILE A 55 14.42 -16.25 2.22
CA ILE A 55 14.07 -15.60 3.49
C ILE A 55 15.03 -16.07 4.58
N HIS A 56 15.85 -15.17 5.11
CA HIS A 56 16.76 -15.46 6.22
C HIS A 56 16.04 -16.05 7.44
N ASN A 57 16.70 -16.94 8.17
CA ASN A 57 16.07 -17.68 9.27
C ASN A 57 16.25 -17.02 10.64
N ASP A 58 15.90 -15.73 10.77
CA ASP A 58 15.78 -15.09 12.08
C ASP A 58 14.46 -15.50 12.75
N LYS A 59 14.55 -16.35 13.76
CA LYS A 59 13.37 -16.89 14.47
C LYS A 59 12.54 -15.79 15.13
N SER A 60 13.16 -14.75 15.66
CA SER A 60 12.46 -13.70 16.40
C SER A 60 11.59 -12.85 15.48
N ILE A 61 12.14 -12.47 14.33
CA ILE A 61 11.44 -11.69 13.31
C ILE A 61 10.36 -12.54 12.64
N LYS A 62 10.65 -13.81 12.32
CA LYS A 62 9.63 -14.74 11.81
C LYS A 62 8.46 -14.89 12.78
N GLN A 63 8.71 -15.05 14.08
CA GLN A 63 7.64 -15.13 15.09
C GLN A 63 6.77 -13.87 15.11
N ALA A 64 7.37 -12.67 14.98
CA ALA A 64 6.61 -11.42 14.90
C ALA A 64 5.70 -11.35 13.66
N ILE A 65 6.19 -11.84 12.50
CA ILE A 65 5.39 -11.96 11.26
C ILE A 65 4.23 -12.95 11.46
N LEU A 66 4.51 -14.13 12.01
CA LEU A 66 3.49 -15.17 12.25
C LEU A 66 2.41 -14.69 13.22
N ALA A 67 2.79 -14.03 14.31
CA ALA A 67 1.84 -13.48 15.26
C ALA A 67 0.90 -12.46 14.59
N ALA A 68 1.44 -11.57 13.74
CA ALA A 68 0.65 -10.62 12.96
C ALA A 68 -0.29 -11.32 11.96
N GLY A 69 0.15 -12.41 11.33
CA GLY A 69 -0.71 -13.25 10.48
C GLY A 69 -1.83 -13.93 11.27
N ASP A 70 -1.52 -14.49 12.43
CA ASP A 70 -2.51 -15.11 13.32
C ASP A 70 -3.55 -14.09 13.78
N TYR A 71 -3.14 -12.85 14.04
CA TYR A 71 -4.08 -11.74 14.30
C TYR A 71 -5.04 -11.55 13.12
N LEU A 72 -4.53 -11.42 11.88
CA LEU A 72 -5.38 -11.22 10.70
C LEU A 72 -6.39 -12.36 10.52
N VAL A 73 -5.92 -13.62 10.64
CA VAL A 73 -6.78 -14.81 10.55
C VAL A 73 -7.84 -14.82 11.65
N ARG A 74 -7.46 -14.57 12.90
CA ARG A 74 -8.41 -14.54 14.04
C ARG A 74 -9.48 -13.46 13.89
N GLN A 75 -9.13 -12.33 13.28
CA GLN A 75 -10.04 -11.19 13.13
C GLN A 75 -10.85 -11.22 11.83
N GLN A 76 -10.53 -12.12 10.89
CA GLN A 76 -11.29 -12.30 9.67
C GLN A 76 -12.70 -12.83 9.97
N LEU A 77 -13.71 -12.27 9.30
CA LEU A 77 -15.07 -12.79 9.35
C LEU A 77 -15.22 -14.02 8.45
N ALA A 78 -16.24 -14.84 8.68
CA ALA A 78 -16.49 -16.06 7.92
C ALA A 78 -16.74 -15.83 6.41
N ASN A 79 -17.09 -14.61 6.01
CA ASN A 79 -17.24 -14.21 4.60
C ASN A 79 -15.92 -13.75 3.96
N GLY A 80 -14.79 -13.78 4.69
CA GLY A 80 -13.48 -13.32 4.24
C GLY A 80 -13.14 -11.88 4.64
N GLU A 81 -14.09 -11.10 5.17
CA GLU A 81 -13.87 -9.69 5.47
C GLU A 81 -12.92 -9.45 6.66
N LEU A 82 -11.88 -8.67 6.43
CA LEU A 82 -10.96 -8.17 7.45
C LEU A 82 -11.51 -6.90 8.11
N PRO A 83 -11.22 -6.65 9.40
CA PRO A 83 -11.52 -5.35 10.00
C PRO A 83 -10.54 -4.31 9.45
N TYR A 84 -11.03 -3.12 9.13
CA TYR A 84 -10.13 -2.02 8.84
C TYR A 84 -9.39 -1.59 10.11
N GLN A 85 -10.15 -1.47 11.21
CA GLN A 85 -9.65 -1.07 12.51
C GLN A 85 -10.43 -1.76 13.62
N VAL A 86 -9.74 -2.15 14.69
CA VAL A 86 -10.36 -2.62 15.93
C VAL A 86 -9.81 -1.83 17.11
N HIS A 87 -10.68 -1.26 17.94
CA HIS A 87 -10.27 -0.59 19.17
C HIS A 87 -10.28 -1.58 20.34
N VAL A 88 -9.09 -1.89 20.88
CA VAL A 88 -8.88 -3.07 21.73
C VAL A 88 -9.58 -2.98 23.09
N LEU A 89 -9.81 -1.78 23.63
CA LEU A 89 -10.40 -1.62 24.96
C LEU A 89 -11.92 -1.77 25.00
N ASN A 90 -12.60 -1.61 23.86
CA ASN A 90 -14.06 -1.65 23.78
C ASN A 90 -14.58 -2.60 22.69
N ASP A 91 -13.69 -3.32 22.00
CA ASP A 91 -14.01 -4.24 20.89
C ASP A 91 -14.77 -3.56 19.74
N ASP A 92 -14.60 -2.24 19.59
CA ASP A 92 -15.25 -1.49 18.51
C ASP A 92 -14.54 -1.78 17.19
N ARG A 93 -15.29 -2.29 16.22
CA ARG A 93 -14.78 -2.73 14.92
C ARG A 93 -15.30 -1.79 13.85
N SER A 94 -14.38 -1.17 13.13
CA SER A 94 -14.69 -0.48 11.88
C SER A 94 -14.33 -1.35 10.68
N SER A 95 -15.28 -1.47 9.73
CA SER A 95 -15.07 -2.05 8.41
C SER A 95 -14.94 -1.00 7.29
N THR A 96 -15.13 0.28 7.59
CA THR A 96 -15.11 1.38 6.61
C THR A 96 -13.92 2.33 6.82
N PRO A 97 -13.34 2.92 5.75
CA PRO A 97 -13.93 3.01 4.42
C PRO A 97 -13.13 2.37 3.26
N SER A 98 -11.80 2.20 3.34
CA SER A 98 -11.02 1.92 2.12
C SER A 98 -10.75 0.44 1.88
N HIS A 99 -11.40 -0.15 0.85
CA HIS A 99 -11.05 -1.48 0.34
C HIS A 99 -9.58 -1.57 -0.09
N ILE A 100 -8.91 -0.45 -0.38
CA ILE A 100 -7.46 -0.40 -0.67
C ILE A 100 -6.66 -0.97 0.51
N ARG A 101 -6.93 -0.48 1.72
CA ARG A 101 -6.20 -0.90 2.94
C ARG A 101 -6.49 -2.35 3.29
N LEU A 102 -7.73 -2.77 3.09
CA LEU A 102 -8.15 -4.15 3.31
C LEU A 102 -7.50 -5.10 2.29
N MET A 103 -7.36 -4.68 1.04
CA MET A 103 -6.61 -5.43 0.02
C MET A 103 -5.11 -5.53 0.37
N GLY A 104 -4.52 -4.49 0.98
CA GLY A 104 -3.19 -4.57 1.56
C GLY A 104 -3.09 -5.64 2.66
N GLY A 105 -4.07 -5.70 3.56
CA GLY A 105 -4.20 -6.79 4.55
C GLY A 105 -4.32 -8.18 3.93
N THR A 106 -5.09 -8.31 2.85
CA THR A 106 -5.16 -9.54 2.03
C THR A 106 -3.78 -9.93 1.49
N GLY A 107 -3.04 -8.98 0.92
CA GLY A 107 -1.66 -9.20 0.46
C GLY A 107 -0.73 -9.68 1.59
N ALA A 108 -0.89 -9.13 2.80
CA ALA A 108 -0.11 -9.53 3.97
C ALA A 108 -0.36 -11.00 4.38
N LEU A 109 -1.59 -11.52 4.25
CA LEU A 109 -1.87 -12.93 4.50
C LEU A 109 -1.07 -13.85 3.56
N TYR A 110 -0.94 -13.50 2.28
CA TYR A 110 -0.10 -14.24 1.34
C TYR A 110 1.39 -14.12 1.66
N THR A 111 1.85 -12.94 2.11
CA THR A 111 3.21 -12.79 2.62
C THR A 111 3.48 -13.74 3.79
N VAL A 112 2.57 -13.83 4.76
CA VAL A 112 2.69 -14.78 5.90
C VAL A 112 2.62 -16.23 5.41
N CYS A 113 1.77 -16.54 4.43
CA CYS A 113 1.73 -17.87 3.82
C CYS A 113 3.10 -18.28 3.27
N ARG A 114 3.78 -17.39 2.53
CA ARG A 114 5.13 -17.63 2.00
C ARG A 114 6.18 -17.78 3.10
N VAL A 115 6.14 -16.95 4.15
CA VAL A 115 7.10 -17.00 5.27
C VAL A 115 6.93 -18.28 6.10
N SER A 116 5.69 -18.69 6.32
CA SER A 116 5.34 -19.84 7.17
C SER A 116 5.40 -21.18 6.44
N GLY A 117 5.13 -21.18 5.13
CA GLY A 117 4.83 -22.39 4.35
C GLY A 117 3.47 -23.01 4.66
N SER A 118 2.61 -22.36 5.45
CA SER A 118 1.30 -22.88 5.85
C SER A 118 0.19 -22.38 4.93
N MET A 119 -0.51 -23.32 4.29
CA MET A 119 -1.62 -23.02 3.39
C MET A 119 -2.80 -22.35 4.10
N SER A 120 -2.93 -22.49 5.42
CA SER A 120 -4.01 -21.85 6.19
C SER A 120 -4.03 -20.32 6.04
N TYR A 121 -2.88 -19.68 5.87
CA TYR A 121 -2.81 -18.24 5.62
C TYR A 121 -3.15 -17.90 4.16
N CYS A 122 -2.79 -18.76 3.21
CA CYS A 122 -3.22 -18.63 1.83
C CYS A 122 -4.74 -18.77 1.71
N ASP A 123 -5.35 -19.76 2.38
CA ASP A 123 -6.81 -19.96 2.38
C ASP A 123 -7.54 -18.74 2.97
N ALA A 124 -7.01 -18.16 4.06
CA ALA A 124 -7.51 -16.91 4.62
C ALA A 124 -7.38 -15.73 3.62
N GLY A 125 -6.23 -15.63 2.95
CA GLY A 125 -6.02 -14.66 1.88
C GLY A 125 -7.00 -14.84 0.72
N ASP A 126 -7.26 -16.08 0.30
CA ASP A 126 -8.18 -16.43 -0.78
C ASP A 126 -9.61 -16.01 -0.46
N MET A 127 -10.08 -16.25 0.78
CA MET A 127 -11.39 -15.78 1.24
C MET A 127 -11.49 -14.24 1.21
N ALA A 128 -10.46 -13.54 1.69
CA ALA A 128 -10.44 -12.07 1.68
C ALA A 128 -10.40 -11.52 0.24
N LEU A 129 -9.57 -12.09 -0.62
CA LEU A 129 -9.44 -11.69 -2.02
C LEU A 129 -10.76 -11.90 -2.78
N ALA A 130 -11.41 -13.06 -2.59
CA ALA A 130 -12.71 -13.35 -3.16
C ALA A 130 -13.78 -12.35 -2.70
N TYR A 131 -13.78 -11.99 -1.41
CA TYR A 131 -14.69 -10.98 -0.85
C TYR A 131 -14.51 -9.61 -1.52
N TYR A 132 -13.30 -9.06 -1.54
CA TYR A 132 -13.07 -7.70 -2.04
C TYR A 132 -13.17 -7.56 -3.55
N LEU A 133 -12.82 -8.60 -4.32
CA LEU A 133 -12.97 -8.58 -5.78
C LEU A 133 -14.43 -8.51 -6.26
N GLN A 134 -15.42 -8.71 -5.39
CA GLN A 134 -16.82 -8.41 -5.71
C GLN A 134 -17.06 -6.91 -5.99
N SER A 135 -16.14 -6.04 -5.54
CA SER A 135 -16.15 -4.60 -5.80
C SER A 135 -15.33 -4.22 -7.04
N ALA A 136 -14.86 -5.17 -7.83
CA ALA A 136 -14.19 -4.88 -9.10
C ALA A 136 -15.23 -4.37 -10.11
N LEU A 137 -14.96 -3.20 -10.71
CA LEU A 137 -15.83 -2.53 -11.66
C LEU A 137 -15.12 -2.40 -13.01
N ASN A 138 -15.81 -2.80 -14.07
CA ASN A 138 -15.38 -2.65 -15.46
C ASN A 138 -16.44 -1.84 -16.20
N ASP A 139 -16.04 -0.69 -16.74
CA ASP A 139 -16.89 0.14 -17.59
C ASP A 139 -16.06 0.63 -18.80
N PRO A 140 -16.00 -0.18 -19.88
CA PRO A 140 -15.16 0.12 -21.03
C PRO A 140 -15.64 1.34 -21.82
N GLN A 141 -16.83 1.88 -21.53
CA GLN A 141 -17.31 3.12 -22.12
C GLN A 141 -16.70 4.35 -21.43
N ARG A 142 -16.24 4.21 -20.18
CA ARG A 142 -15.74 5.32 -19.35
C ARG A 142 -14.24 5.25 -19.09
N PHE A 143 -13.68 4.06 -18.92
CA PHE A 143 -12.25 3.87 -18.68
C PHE A 143 -11.77 2.52 -19.22
N LYS A 144 -10.45 2.37 -19.41
CA LYS A 144 -9.86 1.09 -19.81
C LYS A 144 -9.53 0.24 -18.59
N GLY A 145 -9.74 -1.07 -18.70
CA GLY A 145 -9.39 -2.02 -17.65
C GLY A 145 -10.48 -2.19 -16.59
N THR A 146 -10.05 -2.55 -15.38
CA THR A 146 -10.92 -2.76 -14.21
C THR A 146 -10.38 -1.97 -13.03
N CYS A 147 -11.25 -1.41 -12.19
CA CYS A 147 -10.86 -0.75 -10.96
C CYS A 147 -11.50 -1.39 -9.73
N LEU A 148 -10.85 -1.29 -8.58
CA LEU A 148 -11.46 -1.67 -7.30
C LEU A 148 -12.31 -0.49 -6.78
N TYR A 149 -13.62 -0.61 -6.87
CA TYR A 149 -14.55 0.41 -6.42
C TYR A 149 -14.61 0.47 -4.88
N THR A 150 -14.45 1.67 -4.33
CA THR A 150 -14.51 1.91 -2.89
C THR A 150 -14.88 3.37 -2.60
N ASN A 151 -15.78 3.58 -1.64
CA ASN A 151 -16.21 4.92 -1.18
C ASN A 151 -16.71 5.86 -2.26
N GLY A 152 -17.43 5.35 -3.26
CA GLY A 152 -17.96 6.21 -4.32
C GLY A 152 -17.02 6.47 -5.48
N SER A 153 -15.78 5.96 -5.46
CA SER A 153 -14.82 6.17 -6.54
C SER A 153 -13.99 4.92 -6.85
N CYS A 154 -13.21 5.03 -7.92
CA CYS A 154 -12.15 4.11 -8.30
C CYS A 154 -10.79 4.76 -8.04
N PRO A 155 -10.25 4.64 -6.82
CA PRO A 155 -8.93 5.15 -6.49
C PRO A 155 -7.85 4.31 -7.18
N LEU A 156 -6.79 4.98 -7.67
CA LEU A 156 -5.65 4.33 -8.31
C LEU A 156 -5.00 3.28 -7.39
N GLY A 157 -4.90 3.59 -6.10
CA GLY A 157 -4.40 2.68 -5.06
C GLY A 157 -5.16 1.36 -4.96
N GLY A 158 -6.44 1.32 -5.35
CA GLY A 158 -7.22 0.09 -5.35
C GLY A 158 -6.74 -0.91 -6.40
N ALA A 159 -6.34 -0.42 -7.57
CA ALA A 159 -5.75 -1.26 -8.62
C ALA A 159 -4.35 -1.74 -8.24
N SER A 160 -3.47 -0.85 -7.74
CA SER A 160 -2.12 -1.24 -7.32
C SER A 160 -2.14 -2.25 -6.17
N ALA A 161 -2.96 -2.03 -5.13
CA ALA A 161 -3.09 -2.97 -4.02
C ALA A 161 -3.65 -4.34 -4.45
N THR A 162 -4.56 -4.37 -5.44
CA THR A 162 -5.09 -5.62 -5.97
C THR A 162 -4.03 -6.40 -6.75
N ILE A 163 -3.24 -5.72 -7.60
CA ILE A 163 -2.12 -6.34 -8.31
C ILE A 163 -1.10 -6.89 -7.32
N ASP A 164 -0.76 -6.13 -6.28
CA ASP A 164 0.16 -6.56 -5.23
C ASP A 164 -0.34 -7.80 -4.48
N ALA A 165 -1.64 -7.86 -4.14
CA ALA A 165 -2.22 -9.05 -3.51
C ALA A 165 -2.19 -10.28 -4.43
N VAL A 166 -2.51 -10.12 -5.72
CA VAL A 166 -2.42 -11.21 -6.72
C VAL A 166 -0.96 -11.66 -6.90
N TYR A 167 -0.03 -10.73 -6.99
CA TYR A 167 1.39 -11.01 -7.11
C TYR A 167 1.91 -11.80 -5.90
N LYS A 168 1.58 -11.38 -4.67
CA LYS A 168 1.98 -12.08 -3.45
C LYS A 168 1.36 -13.46 -3.34
N ARG A 169 0.10 -13.63 -3.78
CA ARG A 169 -0.52 -14.96 -3.88
C ARG A 169 0.23 -15.85 -4.85
N TRP A 170 0.50 -15.36 -6.06
CA TRP A 170 1.27 -16.09 -7.07
C TRP A 170 2.67 -16.45 -6.56
N GLN A 171 3.35 -15.57 -5.83
CA GLN A 171 4.61 -15.90 -5.17
C GLN A 171 4.47 -16.99 -4.09
N ALA A 172 3.36 -17.01 -3.34
CA ALA A 172 3.15 -17.97 -2.26
C ALA A 172 2.71 -19.36 -2.75
N THR A 173 1.88 -19.42 -3.81
CA THR A 173 1.24 -20.67 -4.27
C THR A 173 1.74 -21.16 -5.62
N GLY A 174 2.33 -20.27 -6.44
CA GLY A 174 2.61 -20.52 -7.86
C GLY A 174 1.37 -20.54 -8.75
N ASP A 175 0.18 -20.26 -8.20
CA ASP A 175 -1.11 -20.36 -8.89
C ASP A 175 -1.76 -18.99 -9.11
N VAL A 176 -2.33 -18.81 -10.30
CA VAL A 176 -3.09 -17.63 -10.71
C VAL A 176 -4.59 -17.87 -10.79
N MET A 177 -5.06 -19.08 -10.48
CA MET A 177 -6.47 -19.41 -10.39
C MET A 177 -6.96 -19.29 -8.95
N LEU A 178 -8.08 -18.60 -8.77
CA LEU A 178 -8.86 -18.57 -7.54
C LEU A 178 -10.27 -19.02 -7.89
N GLU A 179 -10.64 -20.23 -7.47
CA GLU A 179 -11.86 -20.90 -7.92
C GLU A 179 -11.91 -20.98 -9.47
N ASP A 180 -12.87 -20.32 -10.11
CA ASP A 180 -13.00 -20.20 -11.57
C ASP A 180 -12.41 -18.90 -12.14
N ARG A 181 -11.90 -18.00 -11.28
CA ARG A 181 -11.36 -16.70 -11.67
C ARG A 181 -9.88 -16.79 -12.00
N ASN A 182 -9.52 -16.31 -13.19
CA ASN A 182 -8.13 -16.06 -13.57
C ASN A 182 -7.65 -14.71 -12.99
N LEU A 183 -6.87 -14.77 -11.91
CA LEU A 183 -6.34 -13.60 -11.23
C LEU A 183 -5.30 -12.85 -12.06
N LEU A 184 -4.58 -13.53 -12.96
CA LEU A 184 -3.64 -12.85 -13.85
C LEU A 184 -4.36 -11.90 -14.81
N THR A 185 -5.49 -12.35 -15.38
CA THR A 185 -6.36 -11.48 -16.19
C THR A 185 -6.88 -10.30 -15.37
N THR A 186 -7.31 -10.54 -14.12
CA THR A 186 -7.75 -9.47 -13.22
C THR A 186 -6.63 -8.45 -12.97
N ALA A 187 -5.41 -8.90 -12.68
CA ALA A 187 -4.27 -8.03 -12.45
C ALA A 187 -3.89 -7.23 -13.71
N VAL A 188 -3.92 -7.86 -14.89
CA VAL A 188 -3.70 -7.19 -16.18
C VAL A 188 -4.74 -6.10 -16.44
N ASP A 189 -6.02 -6.38 -16.19
CA ASP A 189 -7.08 -5.39 -16.35
C ASP A 189 -6.94 -4.22 -15.36
N MET A 190 -6.49 -4.49 -14.13
CA MET A 190 -6.12 -3.45 -13.16
C MET A 190 -4.90 -2.63 -13.63
N GLY A 191 -3.95 -3.27 -14.31
CA GLY A 191 -2.80 -2.60 -14.93
C GLY A 191 -3.23 -1.66 -16.05
N TYR A 192 -4.18 -2.06 -16.88
CA TYR A 192 -4.76 -1.18 -17.90
C TYR A 192 -5.49 0.02 -17.29
N PHE A 193 -6.15 -0.16 -16.14
CA PHE A 193 -6.71 0.97 -15.40
C PHE A 193 -5.63 1.92 -14.92
N ILE A 194 -4.54 1.42 -14.33
CA ILE A 194 -3.39 2.27 -13.92
C ILE A 194 -2.87 3.09 -15.11
N VAL A 195 -2.62 2.44 -16.26
CA VAL A 195 -2.14 3.13 -17.47
C VAL A 195 -3.15 4.16 -17.98
N SER A 196 -4.46 3.88 -17.89
CA SER A 196 -5.49 4.85 -18.28
C SER A 196 -5.50 6.10 -17.39
N MET A 197 -5.01 6.00 -16.15
CA MET A 197 -4.97 7.14 -15.23
C MET A 197 -3.76 8.06 -15.44
N ARG A 198 -2.95 7.84 -16.50
CA ARG A 198 -1.78 8.67 -16.80
C ARG A 198 -2.18 10.12 -17.10
N ARG A 199 -1.39 11.05 -16.58
CA ARG A 199 -1.41 12.47 -16.95
C ARG A 199 -0.46 12.73 -18.10
N ALA A 200 -0.72 13.79 -18.87
CA ALA A 200 0.16 14.22 -19.97
C ALA A 200 1.59 14.56 -19.51
N ASN A 201 1.77 14.96 -18.25
CA ASN A 201 3.10 15.22 -17.67
C ASN A 201 3.84 13.95 -17.21
N GLY A 202 3.26 12.77 -17.40
CA GLY A 202 3.84 11.51 -16.95
C GLY A 202 3.63 11.20 -15.46
N GLY A 203 2.73 11.90 -14.77
CA GLY A 203 2.21 11.47 -13.46
C GLY A 203 0.92 10.65 -13.59
N PHE A 204 0.19 10.46 -12.49
CA PHE A 204 -1.14 9.86 -12.50
C PHE A 204 -2.22 10.79 -11.93
N TYR A 205 -3.46 10.56 -12.35
CA TYR A 205 -4.65 10.89 -11.58
C TYR A 205 -4.88 9.81 -10.53
N HIS A 206 -5.33 10.18 -9.33
CA HIS A 206 -5.35 9.24 -8.19
C HIS A 206 -6.75 8.73 -7.86
N SER A 207 -7.79 9.28 -8.50
CA SER A 207 -9.18 8.84 -8.34
C SER A 207 -9.97 9.08 -9.62
N PHE A 208 -10.85 8.13 -9.94
CA PHE A 208 -11.82 8.21 -11.03
C PHE A 208 -13.23 8.11 -10.45
N ASP A 209 -14.16 8.97 -10.86
CA ASP A 209 -15.59 8.84 -10.52
C ASP A 209 -16.31 8.03 -11.61
N PRO A 210 -16.69 6.76 -11.31
CA PRO A 210 -17.35 5.91 -12.29
C PRO A 210 -18.83 6.24 -12.48
N HIS A 211 -19.47 7.08 -11.67
CA HIS A 211 -20.92 7.27 -11.66
C HIS A 211 -21.39 8.58 -12.27
N PHE A 212 -20.95 9.73 -11.75
CA PHE A 212 -21.52 11.01 -12.14
C PHE A 212 -20.75 11.66 -13.27
N ALA A 213 -19.46 11.92 -13.03
CA ALA A 213 -18.63 12.62 -14.01
C ALA A 213 -18.11 11.68 -15.11
N GLY A 214 -17.92 10.39 -14.80
CA GLY A 214 -17.21 9.47 -15.72
C GLY A 214 -15.81 9.99 -16.03
N ALA A 215 -15.17 10.63 -15.05
CA ALA A 215 -13.95 11.40 -15.23
C ALA A 215 -13.04 11.26 -14.01
N VAL A 216 -11.78 11.62 -14.22
CA VAL A 216 -10.78 11.71 -13.16
C VAL A 216 -11.07 12.89 -12.22
N ASP A 217 -10.71 12.75 -10.94
CA ASP A 217 -10.65 13.88 -10.00
C ASP A 217 -9.24 14.49 -10.04
N PRO A 218 -9.05 15.69 -10.61
CA PRO A 218 -7.73 16.32 -10.73
C PRO A 218 -7.19 16.84 -9.39
N ASN A 219 -8.05 17.01 -8.38
CA ASN A 219 -7.71 17.61 -7.09
C ASN A 219 -7.39 16.56 -6.01
N TYR A 220 -7.87 15.34 -6.19
CA TYR A 220 -7.51 14.23 -5.30
C TYR A 220 -6.07 13.78 -5.58
N VAL A 221 -5.19 13.96 -4.59
CA VAL A 221 -3.80 13.53 -4.63
C VAL A 221 -3.48 12.74 -3.38
N SER A 222 -2.71 11.67 -3.56
CA SER A 222 -2.23 10.74 -2.54
C SER A 222 -0.73 10.64 -2.69
N PRO A 223 0.06 10.79 -1.60
CA PRO A 223 1.51 10.81 -1.70
C PRO A 223 2.13 9.44 -2.07
N THR A 224 1.37 8.34 -2.01
CA THR A 224 1.93 6.98 -2.21
C THR A 224 1.49 6.30 -3.50
N PHE A 225 0.41 6.77 -4.14
CA PHE A 225 -0.18 6.03 -5.26
C PHE A 225 0.73 5.96 -6.48
N ASN A 226 1.58 6.96 -6.72
CA ASN A 226 2.55 6.91 -7.82
C ASN A 226 3.55 5.76 -7.62
N GLY A 227 4.18 5.66 -6.44
CA GLY A 227 5.11 4.58 -6.12
C GLY A 227 4.46 3.21 -6.09
N GLU A 228 3.26 3.09 -5.51
CA GLU A 228 2.50 1.85 -5.49
C GLU A 228 2.11 1.38 -6.91
N SER A 229 1.68 2.31 -7.78
CA SER A 229 1.36 2.01 -9.17
C SER A 229 2.60 1.65 -10.00
N LEU A 230 3.72 2.35 -9.78
CA LEU A 230 5.01 1.99 -10.39
C LEU A 230 5.39 0.56 -10.04
N TYR A 231 5.34 0.21 -8.75
CA TYR A 231 5.65 -1.14 -8.29
C TYR A 231 4.70 -2.19 -8.87
N ALA A 232 3.40 -1.91 -8.92
CA ALA A 232 2.41 -2.80 -9.52
C ALA A 232 2.67 -3.08 -11.01
N LEU A 233 3.10 -2.07 -11.78
CA LEU A 233 3.47 -2.27 -13.19
C LEU A 233 4.68 -3.20 -13.32
N LEU A 234 5.68 -3.08 -12.43
CA LEU A 234 6.82 -3.99 -12.41
C LEU A 234 6.39 -5.42 -12.01
N GLN A 235 5.49 -5.58 -11.04
CA GLN A 235 4.91 -6.88 -10.67
C GLN A 235 4.23 -7.57 -11.86
N LEU A 236 3.49 -6.81 -12.69
CA LEU A 236 2.90 -7.34 -13.92
C LEU A 236 3.96 -7.78 -14.93
N TYR A 237 5.08 -7.06 -15.04
CA TYR A 237 6.20 -7.47 -15.88
C TYR A 237 6.92 -8.73 -15.37
N GLU A 238 7.05 -8.91 -14.06
CA GLU A 238 7.65 -10.14 -13.53
C GLU A 238 6.73 -11.35 -13.79
N MET A 239 5.43 -11.20 -13.48
CA MET A 239 4.45 -12.28 -13.71
C MET A 239 4.29 -12.64 -15.18
N THR A 240 4.36 -11.66 -16.08
CA THR A 240 4.07 -11.81 -17.53
C THR A 240 5.27 -11.27 -18.25
N ASP A 241 6.00 -11.93 -19.13
CA ASP A 241 7.20 -11.32 -19.75
C ASP A 241 6.94 -10.22 -20.79
N ASN A 242 6.00 -9.34 -20.49
CA ASN A 242 5.46 -8.35 -21.38
C ASN A 242 6.13 -6.99 -21.15
N GLN A 243 7.02 -6.65 -22.07
CA GLN A 243 7.77 -5.40 -22.09
C GLN A 243 6.88 -4.14 -22.00
N PHE A 244 5.62 -4.22 -22.43
CA PHE A 244 4.67 -3.12 -22.26
C PHE A 244 4.63 -2.62 -20.81
N TRP A 245 4.54 -3.52 -19.83
CA TRP A 245 4.46 -3.13 -18.42
C TRP A 245 5.76 -2.49 -17.93
N LEU A 246 6.91 -3.01 -18.37
CA LEU A 246 8.22 -2.46 -18.02
C LEU A 246 8.42 -1.06 -18.63
N GLU A 247 8.00 -0.84 -19.87
CA GLU A 247 8.04 0.47 -20.52
C GLU A 247 7.18 1.50 -19.77
N GLN A 248 5.96 1.12 -19.38
CA GLN A 248 5.11 1.99 -18.56
C GLN A 248 5.74 2.31 -17.21
N ALA A 249 6.34 1.32 -16.54
CA ALA A 249 7.05 1.53 -15.28
C ALA A 249 8.24 2.49 -15.43
N ARG A 250 9.06 2.32 -16.48
CA ARG A 250 10.20 3.21 -16.76
C ARG A 250 9.77 4.66 -16.96
N GLU A 251 8.70 4.91 -17.71
CA GLU A 251 8.18 6.26 -17.93
C GLU A 251 7.66 6.91 -16.64
N VAL A 252 6.98 6.14 -15.78
CA VAL A 252 6.53 6.61 -14.47
C VAL A 252 7.72 6.96 -13.59
N ASN A 253 8.69 6.05 -13.49
CA ASN A 253 9.89 6.25 -12.67
C ASN A 253 10.67 7.48 -13.12
N ALA A 254 10.89 7.65 -14.43
CA ALA A 254 11.57 8.80 -14.99
C ALA A 254 10.91 10.14 -14.62
N GLU A 255 9.59 10.18 -14.48
CA GLU A 255 8.90 11.38 -14.00
C GLU A 255 9.01 11.54 -12.48
N MET A 256 8.86 10.46 -11.71
CA MET A 256 9.00 10.49 -10.25
C MET A 256 10.39 10.98 -9.80
N LEU A 257 11.46 10.61 -10.51
CA LEU A 257 12.83 11.07 -10.21
C LEU A 257 13.02 12.59 -10.34
N LYS A 258 12.10 13.31 -10.99
CA LYS A 258 12.12 14.78 -11.11
C LYS A 258 11.36 15.48 -9.99
N GLN A 259 10.57 14.74 -9.21
CA GLN A 259 9.72 15.28 -8.16
C GLN A 259 10.50 15.44 -6.84
N PRO A 260 9.99 16.24 -5.89
CA PRO A 260 10.55 16.29 -4.55
C PRO A 260 10.52 14.91 -3.88
N VAL A 261 11.63 14.55 -3.23
CA VAL A 261 11.75 13.29 -2.51
C VAL A 261 10.77 13.25 -1.34
N THR A 262 10.08 12.12 -1.21
CA THR A 262 9.14 11.81 -0.12
C THR A 262 9.51 10.47 0.51
N GLU A 263 8.89 10.12 1.64
CA GLU A 263 9.05 8.83 2.32
C GLU A 263 8.25 7.71 1.59
N ASP A 264 8.33 7.65 0.26
CA ASP A 264 7.53 6.76 -0.59
C ASP A 264 8.04 5.30 -0.54
N TYR A 265 7.33 4.47 0.23
CA TYR A 265 7.61 3.05 0.36
C TYR A 265 7.35 2.26 -0.94
N GLY A 266 6.39 2.69 -1.77
CA GLY A 266 6.09 2.05 -3.06
C GLY A 266 7.24 2.26 -4.06
N HIS A 267 7.80 3.47 -4.11
CA HIS A 267 9.00 3.75 -4.92
C HIS A 267 10.21 2.95 -4.43
N SER A 268 10.33 2.79 -3.11
CA SER A 268 11.37 1.95 -2.48
C SER A 268 11.28 0.48 -2.91
N TYR A 269 10.08 -0.08 -3.02
CA TYR A 269 9.87 -1.42 -3.60
C TYR A 269 10.18 -1.49 -5.09
N ALA A 270 9.72 -0.51 -5.86
CA ALA A 270 10.02 -0.43 -7.28
C ALA A 270 11.53 -0.42 -7.53
N PHE A 271 12.28 0.26 -6.67
CA PHE A 271 13.73 0.28 -6.72
C PHE A 271 14.39 -1.09 -6.52
N ALA A 272 13.96 -1.86 -5.51
CA ALA A 272 14.42 -3.23 -5.34
C ALA A 272 14.09 -4.07 -6.58
N MET A 273 12.91 -3.88 -7.15
CA MET A 273 12.45 -4.62 -8.32
C MET A 273 13.21 -4.26 -9.61
N PHE A 274 13.44 -2.97 -9.89
CA PHE A 274 14.30 -2.55 -11.01
C PHE A 274 15.70 -3.17 -10.91
N THR A 275 16.25 -3.27 -9.70
CA THR A 275 17.55 -3.89 -9.49
C THR A 275 17.53 -5.39 -9.80
N ARG A 276 16.50 -6.12 -9.35
CA ARG A 276 16.33 -7.55 -9.69
C ARG A 276 16.20 -7.80 -11.19
N LEU A 277 15.68 -6.81 -11.92
CA LEU A 277 15.44 -6.88 -13.36
C LEU A 277 16.60 -6.31 -14.19
N ASP A 278 17.77 -6.04 -13.58
CA ASP A 278 18.94 -5.44 -14.21
C ASP A 278 18.67 -4.10 -14.92
N ASP A 279 17.69 -3.33 -14.44
CA ASP A 279 17.22 -2.07 -15.02
C ASP A 279 17.45 -0.87 -14.09
N TRP A 280 18.31 -1.05 -13.09
CA TRP A 280 18.69 -0.05 -12.11
C TRP A 280 19.70 0.95 -12.66
N THR A 281 19.43 2.25 -12.48
CA THR A 281 20.31 3.33 -12.93
C THR A 281 21.02 4.05 -11.78
N LEU A 282 22.06 4.82 -12.11
CA LEU A 282 22.71 5.71 -11.13
C LEU A 282 21.76 6.79 -10.59
N ALA A 283 20.77 7.21 -11.38
CA ALA A 283 19.76 8.16 -10.94
C ALA A 283 18.83 7.53 -9.90
N ASP A 284 18.42 6.28 -10.12
CA ASP A 284 17.65 5.49 -9.14
C ASP A 284 18.42 5.35 -7.84
N GLN A 285 19.71 4.99 -7.90
CA GLN A 285 20.56 4.87 -6.72
C GLN A 285 20.65 6.17 -5.91
N ALA A 286 20.82 7.31 -6.60
CA ALA A 286 20.89 8.61 -5.94
C ALA A 286 19.56 8.97 -5.26
N TYR A 287 18.43 8.75 -5.93
CA TYR A 287 17.10 9.05 -5.40
C TYR A 287 16.72 8.10 -4.26
N ALA A 288 17.01 6.81 -4.39
CA ALA A 288 16.86 5.80 -3.35
C ALA A 288 17.62 6.20 -2.05
N ARG A 289 18.85 6.70 -2.19
CA ARG A 289 19.61 7.20 -1.04
C ARG A 289 18.94 8.42 -0.41
N GLN A 290 18.40 9.34 -1.21
CA GLN A 290 17.69 10.51 -0.69
C GLN A 290 16.41 10.12 0.07
N ILE A 291 15.65 9.11 -0.39
CA ILE A 291 14.49 8.59 0.37
C ILE A 291 14.96 8.05 1.72
N ALA A 292 16.00 7.23 1.75
CA ALA A 292 16.52 6.67 2.99
C ALA A 292 17.00 7.76 3.97
N ASP A 293 17.76 8.74 3.46
CA ASP A 293 18.24 9.88 4.26
C ASP A 293 17.07 10.69 4.82
N LEU A 294 16.03 10.96 4.02
CA LEU A 294 14.83 11.66 4.47
C LEU A 294 14.14 10.92 5.62
N ILE A 295 13.93 9.60 5.47
CA ILE A 295 13.30 8.77 6.51
C ILE A 295 14.12 8.79 7.80
N ILE A 296 15.45 8.67 7.70
CA ILE A 296 16.35 8.58 8.85
C ILE A 296 16.46 9.92 9.58
N VAL A 297 16.55 11.03 8.84
CA VAL A 297 16.57 12.38 9.41
C VAL A 297 15.21 12.75 10.02
N GLY A 298 14.11 12.36 9.37
CA GLY A 298 12.74 12.57 9.85
C GLY A 298 12.29 11.59 10.95
N GLN A 299 13.14 10.65 11.36
CA GLN A 299 12.78 9.61 12.31
C GLN A 299 12.56 10.16 13.73
N VAL A 300 11.41 9.87 14.31
CA VAL A 300 11.19 10.05 15.74
C VAL A 300 11.69 8.80 16.48
N ARG A 301 12.85 8.92 17.14
CA ARG A 301 13.56 7.80 17.79
C ARG A 301 13.11 7.52 19.23
N SER A 302 12.18 8.31 19.76
CA SER A 302 11.68 8.11 21.13
C SER A 302 10.52 7.13 21.14
N LEU A 303 10.42 6.32 22.19
CA LEU A 303 9.22 5.52 22.51
C LEU A 303 8.07 6.40 23.05
N ASN A 304 8.00 7.68 22.67
CA ASN A 304 6.94 8.58 23.11
C ASN A 304 5.57 7.96 22.76
N PRO A 305 4.62 7.88 23.70
CA PRO A 305 3.32 7.25 23.49
C PRO A 305 2.55 7.72 22.26
N ILE A 306 2.68 8.99 21.86
CA ILE A 306 1.97 9.56 20.71
C ILE A 306 2.49 9.07 19.35
N ASN A 307 3.71 8.55 19.30
CA ASN A 307 4.34 8.18 18.03
C ASN A 307 3.67 6.96 17.41
N SER A 308 3.35 7.07 16.12
CA SER A 308 2.58 6.05 15.40
C SER A 308 3.43 4.86 14.97
N SER A 309 2.98 3.66 15.34
CA SER A 309 3.53 2.37 14.86
C SER A 309 3.27 2.17 13.38
N ILE A 310 2.16 2.67 12.85
CA ILE A 310 1.79 2.53 11.43
C ILE A 310 2.81 3.29 10.57
N SER A 311 3.02 4.58 10.88
CA SER A 311 4.03 5.38 10.17
C SER A 311 5.44 4.78 10.30
N THR A 312 5.78 4.30 11.50
CA THR A 312 7.07 3.64 11.76
C THR A 312 7.24 2.35 10.95
N ALA A 313 6.19 1.53 10.84
CA ALA A 313 6.18 0.30 10.04
C ALA A 313 6.33 0.59 8.54
N THR A 314 5.63 1.61 8.01
CA THR A 314 5.79 2.03 6.61
C THR A 314 7.21 2.53 6.31
N LYS A 315 7.82 3.29 7.22
CA LYS A 315 9.22 3.74 7.10
C LYS A 315 10.20 2.56 7.13
N MET A 316 9.96 1.61 8.02
CA MET A 316 10.75 0.38 8.13
C MET A 316 10.66 -0.47 6.85
N GLU A 317 9.46 -0.61 6.28
CA GLU A 317 9.23 -1.30 5.02
C GLU A 317 9.99 -0.63 3.86
N ALA A 318 9.91 0.71 3.75
CA ALA A 318 10.66 1.48 2.77
C ALA A 318 12.18 1.25 2.91
N LEU A 319 12.75 1.42 4.11
CA LEU A 319 14.19 1.21 4.32
C LEU A 319 14.63 -0.23 4.05
N SER A 320 13.79 -1.21 4.36
CA SER A 320 14.07 -2.62 4.08
C SER A 320 14.13 -2.90 2.58
N ALA A 321 13.19 -2.33 1.80
CA ALA A 321 13.19 -2.43 0.35
C ALA A 321 14.41 -1.71 -0.27
N LEU A 322 14.79 -0.54 0.26
CA LEU A 322 16.01 0.16 -0.19
C LEU A 322 17.28 -0.64 0.14
N ALA A 323 17.36 -1.26 1.32
CA ALA A 323 18.48 -2.13 1.68
C ALA A 323 18.58 -3.34 0.74
N GLN A 324 17.43 -3.94 0.39
CA GLN A 324 17.36 -4.99 -0.63
C GLN A 324 17.84 -4.49 -2.00
N ALA A 325 17.40 -3.30 -2.45
CA ALA A 325 17.87 -2.71 -3.71
C ALA A 325 19.39 -2.51 -3.71
N PHE A 326 19.95 -1.91 -2.66
CA PHE A 326 21.39 -1.67 -2.58
C PHE A 326 22.22 -2.95 -2.51
N VAL A 327 21.80 -3.97 -1.76
CA VAL A 327 22.55 -5.23 -1.70
C VAL A 327 22.53 -5.95 -3.05
N LEU A 328 21.40 -5.93 -3.77
CA LEU A 328 21.30 -6.50 -5.12
C LEU A 328 22.20 -5.74 -6.11
N ALA A 329 22.26 -4.42 -6.00
CA ALA A 329 23.09 -3.55 -6.85
C ALA A 329 24.59 -3.57 -6.49
N ASP A 330 25.00 -4.36 -5.50
CA ASP A 330 26.37 -4.35 -4.96
C ASP A 330 26.83 -2.97 -4.45
N ALA A 331 25.89 -2.19 -3.93
CA ALA A 331 26.11 -0.87 -3.37
C ALA A 331 26.15 -0.91 -1.82
N ASP A 332 26.75 0.11 -1.21
CA ASP A 332 26.83 0.21 0.26
C ASP A 332 25.44 0.30 0.91
N HIS A 333 25.11 -0.73 1.69
CA HIS A 333 23.82 -0.90 2.37
C HIS A 333 23.94 -1.03 3.89
N ALA A 334 25.15 -1.28 4.43
CA ALA A 334 25.33 -1.71 5.82
C ALA A 334 24.83 -0.68 6.86
N TRP A 335 24.86 0.59 6.49
CA TRP A 335 24.38 1.70 7.32
C TRP A 335 22.86 1.65 7.57
N LEU A 336 22.08 1.05 6.67
CA LEU A 336 20.62 0.94 6.80
C LEU A 336 20.20 -0.07 7.87
N GLU A 337 20.97 -1.14 8.06
CA GLU A 337 20.57 -2.24 8.95
C GLU A 337 20.33 -1.77 10.39
N ARG A 338 21.21 -0.91 10.92
CA ARG A 338 21.04 -0.35 12.27
C ARG A 338 19.76 0.47 12.39
N GLU A 339 19.46 1.27 11.38
CA GLU A 339 18.28 2.13 11.39
C GLU A 339 17.01 1.28 11.29
N ILE A 340 16.97 0.30 10.38
CA ILE A 340 15.86 -0.67 10.25
C ILE A 340 15.60 -1.38 11.59
N ARG A 341 16.64 -1.92 12.25
CA ARG A 341 16.50 -2.57 13.56
C ARG A 341 15.94 -1.66 14.64
N THR A 342 16.25 -0.36 14.56
CA THR A 342 15.68 0.65 15.48
C THR A 342 14.17 0.80 15.26
N PHE A 343 13.72 0.88 14.00
CA PHE A 343 12.28 0.90 13.70
C PHE A 343 11.59 -0.42 14.08
N ILE A 344 12.22 -1.58 13.85
CA ILE A 344 11.72 -2.90 14.26
C ILE A 344 11.48 -2.93 15.78
N THR A 345 12.46 -2.49 16.56
CA THR A 345 12.36 -2.44 18.03
C THR A 345 11.18 -1.57 18.47
N PHE A 346 10.99 -0.41 17.84
CA PHE A 346 9.87 0.49 18.14
C PHE A 346 8.51 -0.18 17.90
N VAL A 347 8.32 -0.81 16.73
CA VAL A 347 7.02 -1.42 16.37
C VAL A 347 6.75 -2.68 17.19
N GLN A 348 7.77 -3.50 17.45
CA GLN A 348 7.66 -4.68 18.33
C GLN A 348 7.15 -4.31 19.73
N ALA A 349 7.58 -3.16 20.26
CA ALA A 349 7.09 -2.66 21.55
C ALA A 349 5.57 -2.36 21.56
N ARG A 350 4.93 -2.20 20.39
CA ARG A 350 3.46 -2.07 20.27
C ARG A 350 2.75 -3.38 19.89
N GLN A 351 3.47 -4.47 19.64
CA GLN A 351 2.87 -5.74 19.26
C GLN A 351 2.44 -6.53 20.50
N LEU A 352 1.23 -7.07 20.48
CA LEU A 352 0.71 -7.94 21.54
C LEU A 352 1.31 -9.36 21.44
N PRO A 353 1.52 -10.06 22.58
CA PRO A 353 1.05 -9.73 23.92
C PRO A 353 2.05 -8.91 24.77
N ASP A 354 3.29 -8.76 24.30
CA ASP A 354 4.43 -8.19 25.05
C ASP A 354 4.59 -6.68 24.85
N SER A 355 3.51 -5.98 24.53
CA SER A 355 3.55 -4.54 24.30
C SER A 355 3.91 -3.75 25.57
N ASP A 356 4.69 -2.67 25.39
CA ASP A 356 5.11 -1.72 26.42
C ASP A 356 4.12 -0.56 26.65
N CYS A 357 2.99 -0.53 25.92
CA CYS A 357 2.05 0.59 25.97
C CYS A 357 1.23 0.71 27.27
N ASN A 358 1.52 -0.09 28.30
CA ASN A 358 0.92 -0.01 29.66
C ASN A 358 -0.61 0.09 29.71
N PHE A 359 -1.32 -0.39 28.68
CA PHE A 359 -2.76 -0.50 28.72
C PHE A 359 -3.17 -1.61 29.70
N ASP A 360 -4.19 -1.35 30.52
CA ASP A 360 -4.79 -2.35 31.40
C ASP A 360 -5.67 -3.31 30.58
N VAL A 361 -5.02 -4.22 29.86
CA VAL A 361 -5.66 -5.24 29.02
C VAL A 361 -5.77 -6.55 29.80
N THR A 362 -7.00 -7.07 29.89
CA THR A 362 -7.25 -8.36 30.53
C THR A 362 -6.57 -9.49 29.75
N LYS A 363 -6.38 -10.65 30.40
CA LYS A 363 -5.82 -11.84 29.73
C LYS A 363 -6.63 -12.23 28.48
N ASP A 364 -7.96 -12.13 28.56
CA ASP A 364 -8.85 -12.46 27.44
C ASP A 364 -8.67 -11.48 26.27
N VAL A 365 -8.50 -10.18 26.56
CA VAL A 365 -8.19 -9.17 25.55
C VAL A 365 -6.84 -9.44 24.89
N LYS A 366 -5.80 -9.77 25.68
CA LYS A 366 -4.48 -10.15 25.14
C LYS A 366 -4.56 -11.37 24.21
N GLN A 367 -5.31 -12.40 24.59
CA GLN A 367 -5.48 -13.59 23.76
C GLN A 367 -6.27 -13.31 22.48
N ARG A 368 -7.29 -12.44 22.56
CA ARG A 368 -8.15 -12.11 21.42
C ARG A 368 -7.43 -11.32 20.33
N TYR A 369 -6.54 -10.41 20.71
CA TYR A 369 -5.82 -9.53 19.79
C TYR A 369 -4.32 -9.80 19.74
N GLU A 370 -3.87 -10.96 20.22
CA GLU A 370 -2.48 -11.40 20.16
C GLU A 370 -1.91 -11.20 18.75
N GLY A 371 -0.67 -10.70 18.66
CA GLY A 371 0.01 -10.41 17.39
C GLY A 371 -0.44 -9.12 16.69
N GLY A 372 -1.56 -8.52 17.11
CA GLY A 372 -1.99 -7.19 16.69
C GLY A 372 -1.04 -6.11 17.19
N ILE A 373 -1.01 -4.98 16.47
CA ILE A 373 -0.06 -3.89 16.70
C ILE A 373 -0.85 -2.62 16.99
N PHE A 374 -0.66 -2.04 18.17
CA PHE A 374 -1.32 -0.78 18.49
C PHE A 374 -0.86 0.35 17.57
N SER A 375 -1.79 1.21 17.17
CA SER A 375 -1.53 2.41 16.37
C SER A 375 -0.53 3.33 17.06
N SER A 376 -0.65 3.50 18.38
CA SER A 376 0.32 4.14 19.27
C SER A 376 0.04 3.72 20.73
N CYS A 377 0.79 4.23 21.71
CA CYS A 377 0.43 4.01 23.12
C CYS A 377 -0.59 5.01 23.66
N ASP A 378 -1.03 5.99 22.85
CA ASP A 378 -2.18 6.85 23.13
C ASP A 378 -3.46 6.39 22.40
N ASP A 379 -3.30 5.51 21.40
CA ASP A 379 -4.39 4.95 20.59
C ASP A 379 -4.28 3.41 20.55
N PRO A 380 -5.05 2.69 21.39
CA PRO A 380 -5.04 1.23 21.46
C PRO A 380 -5.82 0.59 20.29
N SER A 381 -6.06 1.30 19.20
CA SER A 381 -6.58 0.70 17.98
C SER A 381 -5.53 -0.13 17.26
N ILE A 382 -5.95 -1.21 16.61
CA ILE A 382 -5.13 -1.98 15.67
C ILE A 382 -5.74 -1.76 14.29
N ARG A 383 -4.93 -1.22 13.37
CA ARG A 383 -5.33 -0.97 11.98
C ARG A 383 -4.68 -1.98 11.04
N VAL A 384 -5.45 -2.46 10.07
CA VAL A 384 -5.01 -3.47 9.10
C VAL A 384 -3.78 -3.02 8.30
N ASP A 385 -3.68 -1.73 7.96
CA ASP A 385 -2.54 -1.19 7.22
C ASP A 385 -1.27 -1.15 8.08
N GLY A 386 -1.40 -0.91 9.39
CA GLY A 386 -0.28 -1.07 10.32
C GLY A 386 0.26 -2.51 10.35
N VAL A 387 -0.64 -3.49 10.39
CA VAL A 387 -0.29 -4.92 10.37
C VAL A 387 0.32 -5.33 9.03
N GLN A 388 -0.24 -4.86 7.91
CA GLN A 388 0.30 -5.06 6.57
C GLN A 388 1.74 -4.56 6.47
N HIS A 389 1.98 -3.28 6.76
CA HIS A 389 3.30 -2.66 6.62
C HIS A 389 4.33 -3.35 7.52
N TRP A 390 3.91 -3.82 8.71
CA TRP A 390 4.76 -4.62 9.59
C TRP A 390 5.17 -5.95 8.99
N VAL A 391 4.21 -6.74 8.51
CA VAL A 391 4.44 -8.06 7.90
C VAL A 391 5.34 -7.93 6.67
N ASN A 392 5.01 -7.01 5.77
CA ASN A 392 5.74 -6.82 4.53
C ASN A 392 7.17 -6.33 4.81
N GLY A 393 7.34 -5.30 5.62
CA GLY A 393 8.65 -4.72 5.92
C GLY A 393 9.59 -5.71 6.59
N LEU A 394 9.10 -6.47 7.58
CA LEU A 394 9.90 -7.52 8.20
C LEU A 394 10.30 -8.63 7.22
N THR A 395 9.39 -9.00 6.31
CA THR A 395 9.68 -10.04 5.32
C THR A 395 10.78 -9.58 4.37
N VAL A 396 10.70 -8.35 3.85
CA VAL A 396 11.75 -7.78 3.01
C VAL A 396 13.06 -7.63 3.77
N PHE A 397 13.02 -7.28 5.05
CA PHE A 397 14.23 -7.25 5.87
C PHE A 397 14.89 -8.62 5.98
N LEU A 398 14.12 -9.71 6.15
CA LEU A 398 14.66 -11.07 6.14
C LEU A 398 15.22 -11.48 4.78
N GLU A 399 14.59 -11.05 3.68
CA GLU A 399 15.13 -11.26 2.33
C GLU A 399 16.45 -10.52 2.13
N TYR A 400 16.52 -9.25 2.53
CA TYR A 400 17.75 -8.46 2.55
C TYR A 400 18.86 -9.17 3.35
N GLN A 401 18.57 -9.65 4.55
CA GLN A 401 19.54 -10.38 5.36
C GLN A 401 20.02 -11.68 4.70
N GLY A 402 19.15 -12.35 3.94
CA GLY A 402 19.50 -13.54 3.17
C GLY A 402 20.54 -13.21 2.10
N LEU A 403 20.25 -12.18 1.29
CA LEU A 403 21.14 -11.69 0.24
C LEU A 403 22.48 -11.16 0.79
N ALA A 404 22.44 -10.40 1.88
CA ALA A 404 23.63 -9.80 2.48
C ALA A 404 24.53 -10.83 3.17
N GLY A 405 23.99 -11.98 3.59
CA GLY A 405 24.78 -13.06 4.20
C GLY A 405 25.39 -14.04 3.20
N GLU A 406 24.95 -14.03 1.95
CA GLU A 406 25.52 -14.84 0.85
C GLU A 406 26.73 -14.17 0.17
N LYS A 407 26.91 -12.86 0.37
CA LYS A 407 28.05 -12.06 -0.08
C LYS A 407 29.11 -11.95 1.03
#